data_AF-A0A812KIX3-F1
#
_entry.id   AF-A0A812KIX3-F1
#
_cell.length_a   1.000
_cell.length_b   1.000
_cell.length_c   1.000
_cell.angle_alpha   90.00
_cell.angle_beta   90.00
_cell.angle_gamma   90.00
#
_symmetry.space_group_name_H-M   'P 1'
#
loop_
_entity.id
_entity.type
_entity.pdbx_description
1 polymer ?
#
loop_
_entity_poly.entity_id
_entity_poly.type
_entity_poly.pdbx_seq_one_letter_code
_entity_poly.pdbx_strand_id
1 'polypeptide(L)'
;MGAAPTRVDSRTVCFTQKTPLRSPPAGLGGWCTACTVSREQTDEDWQQSHVFKHPLAPLLRELFDLQDLDSNGLLEESELIELNIVIATLHYGRDIDRDMLHKKYQSLFRQRLDPFGRGVGFRTFLEYMTQVLVDYDKDMAAQEMIVEQFIAEANLARALLSSGAWCDSNRTSV
;
A
#
# COMPACT_ATOMS: atom_id res chain seq x y z
N MET A 1 -1.34 33.89 48.89
CA MET A 1 -2.35 33.08 48.17
C MET A 1 -1.61 32.24 47.14
N GLY A 2 -1.72 30.91 47.26
CA GLY A 2 -1.61 29.88 46.20
C GLY A 2 -0.33 29.80 45.35
N ALA A 3 0.41 28.70 45.52
CA ALA A 3 1.53 28.28 44.68
C ALA A 3 1.09 27.35 43.51
N ALA A 4 1.74 27.53 42.36
CA ALA A 4 2.13 26.53 41.33
C ALA A 4 1.01 25.69 40.62
N PRO A 5 1.34 24.86 39.59
CA PRO A 5 1.34 25.27 38.18
C PRO A 5 0.47 24.35 37.28
N THR A 6 -0.02 24.85 36.13
CA THR A 6 -0.68 24.00 35.12
C THR A 6 0.34 23.48 34.10
N ARG A 7 0.74 22.24 34.35
CA ARG A 7 1.15 21.14 33.46
C ARG A 7 1.16 21.40 31.94
N VAL A 8 2.34 21.13 31.36
CA VAL A 8 2.61 20.87 29.93
C VAL A 8 2.08 19.48 29.54
N ASP A 9 1.48 19.33 28.36
CA ASP A 9 1.81 18.19 27.50
C ASP A 9 1.78 18.61 26.02
N SER A 10 2.85 18.24 25.33
CA SER A 10 3.21 18.54 23.95
C SER A 10 3.35 17.21 23.25
N ARG A 11 2.55 16.94 22.21
CA ARG A 11 2.87 15.90 21.21
C ARG A 11 2.50 16.34 19.80
N THR A 12 3.17 17.41 19.36
CA THR A 12 3.69 17.46 18.00
C THR A 12 4.87 16.50 17.96
N VAL A 13 4.85 15.49 17.10
CA VAL A 13 6.05 14.71 16.79
C VAL A 13 6.32 14.79 15.31
N CYS A 14 7.18 15.75 14.97
CA CYS A 14 7.97 15.77 13.77
C CYS A 14 8.90 14.55 13.74
N PHE A 15 8.93 13.82 12.63
CA PHE A 15 9.87 12.72 12.42
C PHE A 15 11.21 13.30 11.94
N THR A 16 12.13 13.59 12.88
CA THR A 16 13.54 13.82 12.57
C THR A 16 14.42 12.83 13.32
N GLN A 17 15.47 12.41 12.61
CA GLN A 17 16.35 11.27 12.79
C GLN A 17 17.17 11.27 14.10
N LYS A 18 17.57 10.06 14.56
CA LYS A 18 18.96 9.71 14.90
C LYS A 18 19.10 8.27 15.42
N THR A 19 19.80 7.42 14.69
CA THR A 19 20.71 6.41 15.26
C THR A 19 21.92 6.21 14.34
N PRO A 20 23.11 5.89 14.89
CA PRO A 20 24.39 6.17 14.24
C PRO A 20 24.84 5.07 13.27
N LEU A 21 25.54 5.53 12.23
CA LEU A 21 26.37 4.77 11.30
C LEU A 21 27.31 3.82 12.05
N ARG A 22 27.19 2.52 11.77
CA ARG A 22 28.21 1.53 12.09
C ARG A 22 28.96 1.22 10.79
N SER A 23 30.24 1.56 10.75
CA SER A 23 31.14 1.30 9.63
C SER A 23 31.25 -0.20 9.32
N PRO A 24 31.43 -0.62 8.06
CA PRO A 24 31.71 -2.01 7.73
C PRO A 24 33.19 -2.35 8.01
N PRO A 25 33.51 -3.55 8.49
CA PRO A 25 34.89 -4.04 8.46
C PRO A 25 35.29 -4.35 7.01
N ALA A 26 36.36 -3.71 6.56
CA ALA A 26 37.09 -4.10 5.38
C ALA A 26 37.77 -5.45 5.64
N GLY A 27 37.58 -6.43 4.76
CA GLY A 27 38.18 -7.75 4.92
C GLY A 27 37.86 -8.71 3.78
N LEU A 28 38.57 -8.53 2.66
CA LEU A 28 39.11 -9.56 1.77
C LEU A 28 38.22 -10.75 1.33
N GLY A 29 38.09 -10.87 0.00
CA GLY A 29 37.53 -12.02 -0.72
C GLY A 29 36.28 -11.56 -1.47
N GLY A 30 36.30 -11.28 -2.75
CA GLY A 30 36.81 -12.15 -3.79
C GLY A 30 35.62 -12.47 -4.70
N TRP A 31 35.76 -12.08 -5.97
CA TRP A 31 34.98 -12.51 -7.14
C TRP A 31 33.80 -11.63 -7.55
N CYS A 32 34.16 -10.69 -8.42
CA CYS A 32 33.35 -10.31 -9.55
C CYS A 32 33.23 -11.52 -10.50
N THR A 33 32.02 -12.07 -10.64
CA THR A 33 31.49 -12.74 -11.84
C THR A 33 30.01 -13.04 -11.60
N ALA A 34 29.17 -12.85 -12.63
CA ALA A 34 27.75 -13.22 -12.73
C ALA A 34 26.71 -12.14 -12.35
N CYS A 35 26.45 -11.24 -13.30
CA CYS A 35 25.09 -11.09 -13.80
C CYS A 35 24.59 -12.46 -14.28
N THR A 36 24.03 -13.27 -13.39
CA THR A 36 23.08 -14.36 -13.69
C THR A 36 22.65 -14.98 -12.37
N VAL A 37 21.62 -14.42 -11.75
CA VAL A 37 20.60 -15.24 -11.11
C VAL A 37 19.28 -14.59 -11.50
N SER A 38 18.80 -14.94 -12.70
CA SER A 38 17.36 -15.07 -12.91
C SER A 38 16.92 -16.12 -11.91
N ARG A 39 16.46 -15.69 -10.73
CA ARG A 39 15.75 -16.59 -9.84
C ARG A 39 14.33 -16.64 -10.36
N GLU A 40 14.11 -17.46 -11.37
CA GLU A 40 12.81 -18.11 -11.53
C GLU A 40 12.60 -18.91 -10.25
N GLN A 41 11.95 -18.26 -9.30
CA GLN A 41 11.76 -18.75 -7.97
C GLN A 41 10.42 -19.47 -8.02
N THR A 42 10.48 -20.72 -8.49
CA THR A 42 9.34 -21.57 -8.82
C THR A 42 8.35 -21.71 -7.66
N ASP A 43 7.06 -21.61 -7.97
CA ASP A 43 5.88 -21.65 -7.09
C ASP A 43 5.83 -22.80 -6.05
N GLU A 44 6.70 -23.81 -6.15
CA GLU A 44 6.66 -25.01 -5.31
C GLU A 44 7.35 -24.90 -3.93
N ASP A 45 8.30 -23.96 -3.74
CA ASP A 45 9.00 -23.78 -2.44
C ASP A 45 8.23 -22.84 -1.48
N TRP A 46 7.10 -22.28 -1.94
CA TRP A 46 6.43 -21.13 -1.33
C TRP A 46 5.28 -21.47 -0.37
N GLN A 47 4.87 -22.74 -0.32
CA GLN A 47 3.73 -23.21 0.49
C GLN A 47 4.03 -23.25 2.00
N GLN A 48 5.28 -23.01 2.42
CA GLN A 48 5.68 -23.13 3.83
C GLN A 48 5.81 -21.80 4.58
N SER A 49 5.60 -20.65 3.92
CA SER A 49 5.61 -19.37 4.63
C SER A 49 4.30 -19.14 5.39
N HIS A 50 4.40 -18.80 6.67
CA HIS A 50 3.27 -18.58 7.58
C HIS A 50 2.32 -17.44 7.13
N VAL A 51 2.78 -16.59 6.21
CA VAL A 51 2.06 -15.42 5.68
C VAL A 51 0.84 -15.84 4.85
N PHE A 52 0.94 -16.92 4.07
CA PHE A 52 -0.19 -17.46 3.28
C PHE A 52 -1.22 -18.22 4.14
N LYS A 53 -0.99 -18.38 5.44
CA LYS A 53 -1.96 -18.97 6.37
C LYS A 53 -2.84 -17.92 7.06
N HIS A 54 -2.72 -16.63 6.73
CA HIS A 54 -3.59 -15.62 7.31
C HIS A 54 -5.07 -15.93 6.94
N PRO A 55 -6.01 -15.94 7.90
CA PRO A 55 -7.40 -16.32 7.63
C PRO A 55 -8.05 -15.47 6.53
N LEU A 56 -7.66 -14.20 6.43
CA LEU A 56 -8.16 -13.26 5.42
C LEU A 56 -7.37 -13.27 4.10
N ALA A 57 -6.38 -14.16 3.93
CA ALA A 57 -5.59 -14.21 2.70
C ALA A 57 -6.44 -14.37 1.42
N PRO A 58 -7.53 -15.16 1.38
CA PRO A 58 -8.39 -15.24 0.20
C PRO A 58 -9.07 -13.91 -0.15
N LEU A 59 -9.62 -13.20 0.84
CA LEU A 59 -10.24 -11.88 0.62
C LEU A 59 -9.19 -10.83 0.22
N LEU A 60 -8.02 -10.86 0.84
CA LEU A 60 -6.92 -9.97 0.45
C LEU A 60 -6.41 -10.27 -0.96
N ARG A 61 -6.48 -11.52 -1.43
CA ARG A 61 -6.16 -11.86 -2.82
C ARG A 61 -7.18 -11.25 -3.77
N GLU A 62 -8.46 -11.39 -3.47
CA GLU A 62 -9.52 -10.75 -4.26
C GLU A 62 -9.34 -9.23 -4.32
N LEU A 63 -9.05 -8.60 -3.18
CA LEU A 63 -8.75 -7.17 -3.13
C LEU A 63 -7.52 -6.81 -4.00
N PHE A 64 -6.45 -7.60 -3.95
CA PHE A 64 -5.27 -7.39 -4.79
C PHE A 64 -5.63 -7.47 -6.28
N ASP A 65 -6.39 -8.48 -6.67
CA ASP A 65 -6.81 -8.68 -8.08
C ASP A 65 -7.65 -7.51 -8.58
N LEU A 66 -8.46 -6.91 -7.71
CA LEU A 66 -9.24 -5.72 -8.04
C LEU A 66 -8.39 -4.45 -8.16
N GLN A 67 -7.27 -4.36 -7.44
CA GLN A 67 -6.36 -3.22 -7.50
C GLN A 67 -5.34 -3.32 -8.64
N ASP A 68 -4.97 -4.54 -9.06
CA ASP A 68 -4.18 -4.85 -10.25
C ASP A 68 -5.04 -4.61 -11.52
N LEU A 69 -5.00 -3.38 -12.03
CA LEU A 69 -5.91 -2.88 -13.06
C LEU A 69 -5.62 -3.49 -14.42
N ASP A 70 -4.35 -3.76 -14.72
CA ASP A 70 -3.93 -4.39 -15.99
C ASP A 70 -3.81 -5.92 -15.92
N SER A 71 -3.95 -6.50 -14.71
CA SER A 71 -3.89 -7.94 -14.46
C SER A 71 -2.54 -8.56 -14.78
N ASN A 72 -1.45 -7.81 -14.56
CA ASN A 72 -0.08 -8.29 -14.74
C ASN A 72 0.51 -9.03 -13.52
N GLY A 73 -0.27 -9.13 -12.43
CA GLY A 73 0.11 -9.81 -11.19
C GLY A 73 0.94 -8.94 -10.23
N LEU A 74 1.10 -7.65 -10.52
CA LEU A 74 1.78 -6.66 -9.70
C LEU A 74 0.83 -5.49 -9.43
N LEU A 75 0.83 -4.98 -8.21
CA LEU A 75 0.21 -3.70 -7.89
C LEU A 75 1.21 -2.58 -8.13
N GLU A 76 0.94 -1.71 -9.09
CA GLU A 76 1.77 -0.55 -9.42
C GLU A 76 1.39 0.71 -8.63
N GLU A 77 2.33 1.65 -8.54
CA GLU A 77 2.11 2.95 -7.90
C GLU A 77 0.96 3.72 -8.56
N SER A 78 0.92 3.71 -9.90
CA SER A 78 -0.12 4.35 -10.71
C SER A 78 -1.50 3.78 -10.44
N GLU A 79 -1.61 2.45 -10.36
CA GLU A 79 -2.87 1.76 -10.15
C GLU A 79 -3.47 2.08 -8.78
N LEU A 80 -2.63 2.05 -7.73
CA LEU A 80 -3.05 2.44 -6.39
C LEU A 80 -3.55 3.89 -6.36
N ILE A 81 -2.82 4.80 -7.01
CA ILE A 81 -3.19 6.22 -7.07
C ILE A 81 -4.51 6.40 -7.82
N GLU A 82 -4.64 5.83 -9.01
CA GLU A 82 -5.81 6.00 -9.87
C GLU A 82 -7.07 5.45 -9.20
N LEU A 83 -7.02 4.23 -8.69
CA LEU A 83 -8.16 3.61 -8.03
C LEU A 83 -8.62 4.43 -6.82
N ASN A 84 -7.70 4.92 -5.98
CA ASN A 84 -8.05 5.71 -4.81
C ASN A 84 -8.61 7.10 -5.16
N ILE A 85 -8.19 7.72 -6.27
CA ILE A 85 -8.80 8.96 -6.77
C ILE A 85 -10.25 8.71 -7.19
N VAL A 86 -10.52 7.58 -7.86
CA VAL A 86 -11.88 7.20 -8.25
C VAL A 86 -12.75 6.96 -7.01
N ILE A 87 -12.25 6.19 -6.03
CA ILE A 87 -12.94 5.95 -4.75
C ILE A 87 -13.24 7.26 -4.03
N ALA A 88 -12.26 8.17 -3.93
CA ALA A 88 -12.49 9.48 -3.32
C ALA A 88 -13.55 10.30 -4.08
N THR A 89 -13.58 10.20 -5.40
CA THR A 89 -14.60 10.90 -6.21
C THR A 89 -16.00 10.31 -6.01
N LEU A 90 -16.11 8.99 -5.85
CA LEU A 90 -17.37 8.33 -5.52
C LEU A 90 -17.93 8.80 -4.18
N HIS A 91 -17.07 9.02 -3.19
CA HIS A 91 -17.47 9.43 -1.84
C HIS A 91 -17.71 10.93 -1.69
N TYR A 92 -16.87 11.77 -2.30
CA TYR A 92 -16.85 13.21 -2.05
C TYR A 92 -17.25 14.06 -3.27
N GLY A 93 -17.55 13.43 -4.40
CA GLY A 93 -17.84 14.12 -5.66
C GLY A 93 -16.59 14.61 -6.37
N ARG A 94 -16.76 15.53 -7.33
CA ARG A 94 -15.70 15.94 -8.26
C ARG A 94 -14.71 16.96 -7.69
N ASP A 95 -15.06 17.61 -6.59
CA ASP A 95 -14.28 18.70 -5.98
C ASP A 95 -13.15 18.20 -5.06
N ILE A 96 -12.61 17.02 -5.35
CA ILE A 96 -11.47 16.47 -4.63
C ILE A 96 -10.15 17.09 -5.12
N ASP A 97 -9.22 17.31 -4.19
CA ASP A 97 -7.85 17.70 -4.54
C ASP A 97 -7.07 16.47 -5.01
N ARG A 98 -7.07 16.27 -6.34
CA ARG A 98 -6.41 15.13 -6.98
C ARG A 98 -4.89 15.17 -6.82
N ASP A 99 -4.28 16.35 -6.85
CA ASP A 99 -2.83 16.50 -6.70
C ASP A 99 -2.39 16.12 -5.28
N MET A 100 -3.19 16.49 -4.28
CA MET A 100 -2.98 16.05 -2.90
C MET A 100 -3.13 14.54 -2.76
N LEU A 101 -4.17 13.93 -3.34
CA LEU A 101 -4.35 12.48 -3.31
C LEU A 101 -3.21 11.75 -4.03
N HIS A 102 -2.80 12.23 -5.20
CA HIS A 102 -1.67 11.67 -5.93
C HIS A 102 -0.41 11.64 -5.07
N LYS A 103 -0.04 12.78 -4.45
CA LYS A 103 1.12 12.85 -3.55
C LYS A 103 0.97 11.95 -2.33
N LYS A 104 -0.23 11.89 -1.74
CA LYS A 104 -0.55 11.05 -0.58
C LYS A 104 -0.31 9.57 -0.91
N TYR A 105 -0.88 9.06 -1.99
CA TYR A 105 -0.80 7.65 -2.35
C TYR A 105 0.56 7.26 -2.94
N GLN A 106 1.21 8.15 -3.69
CA GLN A 106 2.62 7.96 -4.06
C GLN A 106 3.52 7.84 -2.83
N SER A 107 3.35 8.75 -1.86
CA SER A 107 4.13 8.72 -0.62
C SER A 107 3.85 7.46 0.18
N LEU A 108 2.60 7.01 0.26
CA LEU A 108 2.23 5.77 0.93
C LEU A 108 2.89 4.57 0.24
N PHE A 109 2.77 4.46 -1.08
CA PHE A 109 3.33 3.35 -1.86
C PHE A 109 4.84 3.24 -1.62
N ARG A 110 5.56 4.35 -1.75
CA ARG A 110 7.02 4.35 -1.57
C ARG A 110 7.49 4.10 -0.14
N GLN A 111 6.69 4.50 0.85
CA GLN A 111 7.05 4.27 2.26
C GLN A 111 6.72 2.87 2.76
N ARG A 112 5.68 2.24 2.21
CA ARG A 112 5.10 1.00 2.77
C ARG A 112 5.23 -0.22 1.86
N LEU A 113 5.37 -0.04 0.54
CA LEU A 113 5.37 -1.13 -0.43
C LEU A 113 6.72 -1.25 -1.15
N ASP A 114 7.11 -0.26 -1.96
CA ASP A 114 8.43 -0.26 -2.62
C ASP A 114 9.02 1.16 -2.74
N PRO A 115 10.19 1.44 -2.14
CA PRO A 115 10.77 2.78 -2.09
C PRO A 115 11.17 3.36 -3.45
N PHE A 116 11.26 2.53 -4.47
CA PHE A 116 11.56 2.95 -5.84
C PHE A 116 10.32 3.03 -6.72
N GLY A 117 9.12 2.78 -6.17
CA GLY A 117 7.86 2.83 -6.91
C GLY A 117 7.67 1.67 -7.88
N ARG A 118 8.37 0.54 -7.68
CA ARG A 118 8.22 -0.65 -8.53
C ARG A 118 6.98 -1.43 -8.13
N GLY A 119 6.31 -2.05 -9.11
CA GLY A 119 5.17 -2.90 -8.87
C GLY A 119 5.47 -4.02 -7.86
N VAL A 120 4.51 -4.32 -7.00
CA VAL A 120 4.68 -5.31 -5.92
C VAL A 120 3.72 -6.48 -6.10
N GLY A 121 4.22 -7.70 -5.89
CA GLY A 121 3.38 -8.89 -5.94
C GLY A 121 2.51 -9.06 -4.68
N PHE A 122 1.57 -9.99 -4.76
CA PHE A 122 0.57 -10.27 -3.71
C PHE A 122 1.18 -10.50 -2.32
N ARG A 123 2.36 -11.12 -2.21
CA ARG A 123 3.00 -11.34 -0.90
C ARG A 123 3.29 -10.03 -0.16
N THR A 124 3.93 -9.08 -0.82
CA THR A 124 4.26 -7.77 -0.23
C THR A 124 2.98 -7.02 0.14
N PHE A 125 1.97 -7.09 -0.73
CA PHE A 125 0.65 -6.52 -0.47
C PHE A 125 -0.02 -7.16 0.76
N LEU A 126 -0.01 -8.48 0.88
CA LEU A 126 -0.58 -9.23 2.00
C LEU A 126 0.09 -8.86 3.33
N GLU A 127 1.43 -8.80 3.36
CA GLU A 127 2.18 -8.39 4.55
C GLU A 127 1.81 -6.96 4.98
N TYR A 128 1.71 -6.03 4.03
CA TYR A 128 1.28 -4.66 4.28
C TYR A 128 -0.17 -4.60 4.79
N MET A 129 -1.10 -5.24 4.09
CA MET A 129 -2.52 -5.17 4.43
C MET A 129 -2.84 -5.82 5.75
N THR A 130 -2.18 -6.94 6.11
CA THR A 130 -2.33 -7.52 7.45
C THR A 130 -1.92 -6.52 8.53
N GLN A 131 -0.82 -5.78 8.34
CA GLN A 131 -0.42 -4.74 9.30
C GLN A 131 -1.46 -3.61 9.36
N VAL A 132 -1.96 -3.16 8.20
CA VAL A 132 -3.03 -2.14 8.14
C VAL A 132 -4.26 -2.60 8.93
N LEU A 133 -4.73 -3.83 8.70
CA LEU A 133 -5.92 -4.37 9.38
C LEU A 133 -5.72 -4.42 10.89
N VAL A 134 -4.56 -4.90 11.37
CA VAL A 134 -4.22 -4.92 12.81
C VAL A 134 -4.15 -3.51 13.41
N ASP A 135 -3.67 -2.53 12.64
CA ASP A 135 -3.61 -1.12 13.08
C ASP A 135 -5.01 -0.49 13.15
N TYR A 136 -5.95 -0.92 12.29
CA TYR A 136 -7.35 -0.46 12.28
C TYR A 136 -8.16 -1.10 13.42
N ASP A 137 -8.16 -2.43 13.51
CA ASP A 137 -8.88 -3.18 14.54
C ASP A 137 -8.18 -4.51 14.83
N LYS A 138 -8.17 -4.93 16.10
CA LYS A 138 -7.56 -6.22 16.51
C LYS A 138 -8.54 -7.39 16.41
N ASP A 139 -9.83 -7.11 16.29
CA ASP A 139 -10.85 -8.13 16.16
C ASP A 139 -10.92 -8.69 14.74
N MET A 140 -10.82 -10.01 14.60
CA MET A 140 -10.77 -10.67 13.30
C MET A 140 -12.05 -10.48 12.48
N ALA A 141 -13.23 -10.43 13.11
CA ALA A 141 -14.49 -10.23 12.40
C ALA A 141 -14.61 -8.79 11.90
N ALA A 142 -14.17 -7.82 12.70
CA ALA A 142 -14.07 -6.43 12.25
C ALA A 142 -13.10 -6.27 11.07
N GLN A 143 -11.94 -6.94 11.12
CA GLN A 143 -10.99 -6.94 10.00
C GLN A 143 -11.59 -7.54 8.72
N GLU A 144 -12.32 -8.66 8.83
CA GLU A 144 -13.02 -9.27 7.69
C GLU A 144 -13.98 -8.28 7.05
N MET A 145 -14.84 -7.63 7.85
CA MET A 145 -15.78 -6.60 7.37
C MET A 145 -15.07 -5.42 6.71
N ILE A 146 -13.90 -5.00 7.22
CA ILE A 146 -13.10 -3.94 6.62
C ILE A 146 -12.60 -4.36 5.22
N VAL A 147 -12.11 -5.60 5.07
CA VAL A 147 -11.65 -6.09 3.75
C VAL A 147 -12.82 -6.22 2.78
N GLU A 148 -13.97 -6.74 3.21
CA GLU A 148 -15.19 -6.80 2.39
C GLU A 148 -15.61 -5.42 1.90
N GLN A 149 -15.54 -4.39 2.76
CA GLN A 149 -15.81 -3.01 2.38
C GLN A 149 -14.79 -2.50 1.34
N PHE A 150 -13.50 -2.78 1.52
CA PHE A 150 -12.48 -2.40 0.53
C PHE A 150 -12.71 -3.09 -0.83
N ILE A 151 -13.11 -4.37 -0.82
CA ILE A 151 -13.48 -5.11 -2.04
C ILE A 151 -14.68 -4.45 -2.72
N ALA A 152 -15.72 -4.08 -1.96
CA ALA A 152 -16.90 -3.40 -2.52
C ALA A 152 -16.54 -2.06 -3.18
N GLU A 153 -15.69 -1.25 -2.54
CA GLU A 153 -15.24 0.03 -3.10
C GLU A 153 -14.35 -0.15 -4.33
N ALA A 154 -13.41 -1.10 -4.30
CA ALA A 154 -12.55 -1.41 -5.42
C ALA A 154 -13.34 -1.91 -6.64
N ASN A 155 -14.38 -2.74 -6.43
CA ASN A 155 -15.29 -3.19 -7.47
C ASN A 155 -16.01 -2.02 -8.16
N LEU A 156 -16.58 -1.10 -7.38
CA LEU A 156 -17.28 0.08 -7.92
C LEU A 156 -16.32 0.98 -8.73
N ALA A 157 -15.13 1.23 -8.20
CA ALA A 157 -14.13 2.03 -8.87
C ALA A 157 -13.62 1.37 -10.17
N ARG A 158 -13.34 0.06 -10.13
CA ARG A 158 -12.90 -0.69 -11.31
C ARG A 158 -13.95 -0.70 -12.41
N ALA A 159 -15.24 -0.87 -12.08
CA ALA A 159 -16.33 -0.81 -13.05
C ALA A 159 -16.40 0.56 -13.76
N LEU A 160 -16.16 1.66 -13.03
CA LEU A 160 -16.12 3.01 -13.62
C LEU A 160 -14.90 3.22 -14.53
N LEU A 161 -13.75 2.70 -14.13
CA LEU A 161 -12.53 2.73 -14.95
C LEU A 161 -12.72 1.93 -16.24
N SER A 162 -13.23 0.69 -16.15
CA SER A 162 -13.43 -0.18 -17.31
C SER A 162 -14.51 0.30 -18.28
N SER A 163 -15.53 1.02 -17.80
CA SER A 163 -16.60 1.56 -18.66
C SER A 163 -16.18 2.80 -19.47
N GLY A 164 -15.00 3.38 -19.20
CA GLY A 164 -14.55 4.64 -19.83
C GLY A 164 -15.30 5.88 -19.33
N ALA A 165 -16.33 5.73 -18.49
CA ALA A 165 -17.11 6.83 -17.92
C ALA A 165 -16.25 7.79 -17.08
N TRP A 166 -15.16 7.27 -16.51
CA TRP A 166 -14.14 8.04 -15.82
C TRP A 166 -13.34 8.98 -16.76
N CYS A 167 -12.97 8.49 -17.94
CA CYS A 167 -12.21 9.26 -18.94
C CYS A 167 -13.06 10.35 -19.62
N ASP A 168 -14.34 10.06 -19.91
CA ASP A 168 -15.24 10.99 -20.61
C ASP A 168 -15.69 12.17 -19.73
N SER A 169 -15.84 11.94 -18.42
CA SER A 169 -16.20 12.99 -17.47
C SER A 169 -15.04 13.97 -17.17
N ASN A 170 -13.84 13.69 -17.66
CA ASN A 170 -12.58 14.38 -17.30
C ASN A 170 -11.99 15.25 -18.42
N ARG A 171 -12.59 15.31 -19.62
CA ARG A 171 -12.07 16.12 -20.75
C ARG A 171 -12.69 17.53 -20.87
N THR A 172 -13.78 17.81 -20.16
CA THR A 172 -14.49 19.11 -20.24
C THR A 172 -14.04 20.05 -19.13
N SER A 173 -12.82 20.58 -19.24
CA SER A 173 -12.37 21.78 -18.55
C SER A 173 -11.29 22.43 -19.41
N VAL A 174 -11.72 23.04 -20.51
CA VAL A 174 -10.95 24.02 -21.29
C VAL A 174 -11.80 25.28 -21.37
#